data_AF-A0A1Z9XM17-F1
#
_entry.id   AF-A0A1Z9XM17-F1
#
_cell.length_a   1.000
_cell.length_b   1.000
_cell.length_c   1.000
_cell.angle_alpha   90.00
_cell.angle_beta   90.00
_cell.angle_gamma   90.00
#
_symmetry.space_group_name_H-M   'P 1'
#
loop_
_entity.id
_entity.type
_entity.pdbx_description
1 polymer ?
#
loop_
_entity_poly.entity_id
_entity_poly.type
_entity_poly.pdbx_seq_one_letter_code
_entity_poly.pdbx_strand_id
1 'polypeptide(L)'
;MTEKQSKTALQKNSSDKAKANADKQRRFRERQKEAGKKLVRGYVSPEAKACYDEIREKTGWTDSEAMSNAMRLMYASYKCGQIKLLTEWLRKNNR
;
A
#
# COMPACT_ATOMS: atom_id res chain seq x y z
N MET A 1 18.29 28.42 -43.08
CA MET A 1 17.82 28.23 -41.69
C MET A 1 19.05 28.02 -40.82
N THR A 2 19.41 28.96 -39.95
CA THR A 2 20.73 29.07 -39.31
C THR A 2 20.93 28.03 -38.18
N GLU A 3 22.17 27.58 -37.97
CA GLU A 3 22.58 26.61 -36.93
C GLU A 3 22.15 26.97 -35.50
N LYS A 4 21.85 28.25 -35.25
CA LYS A 4 21.32 28.73 -33.97
C LYS A 4 19.89 28.21 -33.72
N GLN A 5 19.06 28.13 -34.76
CA GLN A 5 17.67 27.68 -34.65
C GLN A 5 17.57 26.17 -34.41
N SER A 6 18.49 25.38 -34.96
CA SER A 6 18.52 23.92 -34.75
C SER A 6 18.96 23.54 -33.33
N LYS A 7 19.95 24.23 -32.74
CA LYS A 7 20.41 23.99 -31.36
C LYS A 7 19.34 24.29 -30.32
N THR A 8 18.58 25.37 -30.49
CA THR A 8 17.48 25.73 -29.56
C THR A 8 16.33 24.73 -29.62
N ALA A 9 16.00 24.21 -30.80
CA ALA A 9 14.98 23.17 -30.96
C ALA A 9 15.38 21.83 -30.32
N LEU A 10 16.64 21.43 -30.46
CA LEU A 10 17.21 20.24 -29.80
C LEU A 10 17.20 20.35 -28.27
N GLN A 11 17.58 21.51 -27.73
CA GLN A 11 17.53 21.77 -26.29
C GLN A 11 16.10 21.77 -25.75
N LYS A 12 15.14 22.39 -26.45
CA LYS A 12 13.72 22.38 -26.07
C LYS A 12 13.15 20.96 -26.00
N ASN A 13 13.43 20.14 -27.02
CA ASN A 13 13.01 18.73 -27.06
C ASN A 13 13.62 17.89 -25.92
N SER A 14 14.86 18.19 -25.50
CA SER A 14 15.49 17.49 -24.36
C SER A 14 14.86 17.88 -23.01
N SER A 15 14.54 19.17 -22.83
CA SER A 15 13.84 19.69 -21.64
C SER A 15 12.43 19.10 -21.53
N ASP A 16 11.69 19.02 -22.64
CA ASP A 16 10.32 18.50 -22.64
C ASP A 16 10.29 16.99 -22.35
N LYS A 17 11.29 16.23 -22.85
CA LYS A 17 11.50 14.82 -22.48
C LYS A 17 11.83 14.66 -20.99
N ALA A 18 12.68 15.52 -20.43
CA ALA A 18 13.03 15.48 -19.01
C ALA A 18 11.80 15.75 -18.11
N LYS A 19 10.97 16.75 -18.47
CA LYS A 19 9.70 17.03 -17.78
C LYS A 19 8.72 15.87 -17.86
N ALA A 20 8.55 15.27 -19.04
CA ALA A 20 7.67 14.12 -19.22
C ALA A 20 8.12 12.89 -18.39
N ASN A 21 9.43 12.67 -18.26
CA ASN A 21 9.96 11.61 -17.39
C ASN A 21 9.73 11.92 -15.91
N ALA A 22 9.95 13.16 -15.48
CA ALA A 22 9.67 13.58 -14.10
C ALA A 22 8.19 13.38 -13.72
N ASP A 23 7.27 13.75 -14.61
CA ASP A 23 5.83 13.55 -14.41
C ASP A 23 5.44 12.07 -14.41
N LYS A 24 6.05 11.24 -15.27
CA LYS A 24 5.87 9.78 -15.21
C LYS A 24 6.34 9.21 -13.87
N GLN A 25 7.52 9.62 -13.39
CA GLN A 25 8.04 9.20 -12.09
C GLN A 25 7.14 9.67 -10.94
N ARG A 26 6.58 10.88 -11.03
CA ARG A 26 5.63 11.42 -10.05
C ARG A 26 4.34 10.60 -10.02
N ARG A 27 3.70 10.38 -11.18
CA ARG A 27 2.48 9.57 -11.31
C ARG A 27 2.69 8.11 -10.92
N PHE A 28 3.89 7.55 -11.16
CA PHE A 28 4.24 6.21 -10.69
C PHE A 28 4.36 6.17 -9.17
N ARG A 29 5.03 7.16 -8.55
CA ARG A 29 5.11 7.28 -7.09
C ARG A 29 3.75 7.54 -6.44
N GLU A 30 2.89 8.34 -7.05
CA GLU A 30 1.51 8.56 -6.61
C GLU A 30 0.69 7.26 -6.70
N ARG A 31 0.73 6.56 -7.83
CA ARG A 31 0.08 5.24 -8.01
C ARG A 31 0.63 4.19 -7.05
N GLN A 32 1.94 4.17 -6.78
CA GLN A 32 2.56 3.26 -5.81
C GLN A 32 2.26 3.68 -4.37
N LYS A 33 2.08 4.96 -4.06
CA LYS A 33 1.60 5.44 -2.75
C LYS A 33 0.14 5.06 -2.51
N GLU A 34 -0.65 5.01 -3.59
CA GLU A 34 -2.04 4.57 -3.58
C GLU A 34 -2.17 3.03 -3.56
N ALA A 35 -1.31 2.31 -4.30
CA ALA A 35 -1.30 0.85 -4.43
C ALA A 35 -0.53 0.14 -3.30
N GLY A 36 0.56 0.74 -2.81
CA GLY A 36 1.41 0.24 -1.73
C GLY A 36 0.75 0.22 -0.36
N LYS A 37 -0.56 0.54 -0.30
CA LYS A 37 -1.40 0.47 0.91
C LYS A 37 -2.52 -0.56 0.82
N LYS A 38 -2.50 -1.45 -0.19
CA LYS A 38 -3.55 -2.46 -0.40
C LYS A 38 -2.98 -3.83 -0.77
N LEU A 39 -2.07 -4.38 0.03
CA LEU A 39 -1.55 -5.75 -0.19
C LEU A 39 -2.60 -6.84 0.07
N VAL A 40 -3.68 -6.51 0.78
CA VAL A 40 -4.56 -7.51 1.39
C VAL A 40 -5.86 -7.76 0.60
N ARG A 41 -6.23 -6.86 -0.31
CA ARG A 41 -7.56 -6.71 -0.96
C ARG A 41 -8.17 -7.97 -1.60
N GLY A 42 -7.38 -8.98 -1.98
CA GLY A 42 -7.86 -10.16 -2.71
C GLY A 42 -8.02 -11.44 -1.87
N TYR A 43 -7.47 -11.46 -0.67
CA TYR A 43 -7.40 -12.67 0.17
C TYR A 43 -8.16 -12.54 1.48
N VAL A 44 -8.85 -11.41 1.69
CA VAL A 44 -9.62 -11.16 2.92
C VAL A 44 -11.07 -10.94 2.61
N SER A 45 -11.93 -11.48 3.48
CA SER A 45 -13.34 -11.20 3.47
C SER A 45 -13.62 -9.72 3.81
N PRO A 46 -14.83 -9.20 3.50
CA PRO A 46 -15.21 -7.84 3.89
C PRO A 46 -15.08 -7.58 5.40
N GLU A 47 -15.38 -8.57 6.24
CA GLU A 47 -15.29 -8.49 7.71
C GLU A 47 -13.84 -8.34 8.15
N ALA A 48 -12.96 -9.22 7.63
CA ALA A 48 -11.52 -9.14 7.90
C ALA A 48 -10.90 -7.84 7.38
N LYS A 49 -11.40 -7.29 6.26
CA LYS A 49 -10.99 -5.97 5.77
C LYS A 49 -11.41 -4.85 6.73
N ALA A 50 -12.61 -4.92 7.31
CA ALA A 50 -13.05 -3.93 8.31
C ALA A 50 -12.15 -3.98 9.57
N CYS A 51 -11.82 -5.19 10.05
CA CYS A 51 -10.88 -5.37 11.15
C CYS A 51 -9.50 -4.78 10.83
N TYR A 52 -9.00 -5.02 9.61
CA TYR A 52 -7.74 -4.49 9.13
C TYR A 52 -7.73 -2.95 9.07
N ASP A 53 -8.77 -2.35 8.50
CA ASP A 53 -8.90 -0.90 8.38
C ASP A 53 -8.92 -0.24 9.78
N GLU A 54 -9.66 -0.81 10.74
CA GLU A 54 -9.73 -0.33 12.13
C GLU A 54 -8.38 -0.46 12.86
N ILE A 55 -7.68 -1.60 12.71
CA ILE A 55 -6.36 -1.79 13.31
C ILE A 55 -5.38 -0.73 12.78
N ARG A 56 -5.39 -0.49 11.46
CA ARG A 56 -4.49 0.50 10.86
C ARG A 56 -4.77 1.91 11.31
N GLU A 57 -6.05 2.29 11.40
CA GLU A 57 -6.44 3.60 11.90
C GLU A 57 -5.95 3.82 13.34
N LYS A 58 -6.13 2.83 14.22
CA LYS A 58 -5.76 2.94 15.64
C LYS A 58 -4.26 2.87 15.90
N THR A 59 -3.52 2.08 15.13
CA THR A 59 -2.09 1.81 15.36
C THR A 59 -1.15 2.66 14.52
N GLY A 60 -1.64 3.22 13.41
CA GLY A 60 -0.81 3.87 12.40
C GLY A 60 0.08 2.90 11.60
N TRP A 61 -0.12 1.58 11.73
CA TRP A 61 0.71 0.59 11.05
C TRP A 61 0.61 0.68 9.52
N THR A 62 1.75 0.48 8.87
CA THR A 62 1.83 0.15 7.44
C THR A 62 1.20 -1.23 7.18
N ASP A 63 0.84 -1.50 5.93
CA ASP A 63 0.30 -2.82 5.52
C ASP A 63 1.21 -3.97 5.94
N SER A 64 2.51 -3.80 5.75
CA SER A 64 3.51 -4.82 6.08
C SER A 64 3.56 -5.07 7.59
N GLU A 65 3.58 -4.00 8.39
CA GLU A 65 3.56 -4.12 9.86
C GLU A 65 2.28 -4.78 10.35
N ALA A 66 1.13 -4.37 9.83
CA ALA A 66 -0.16 -4.95 10.20
C ALA A 66 -0.21 -6.45 9.88
N MET A 67 0.25 -6.86 8.71
CA MET A 67 0.26 -8.27 8.30
C MET A 67 1.27 -9.10 9.11
N SER A 68 2.50 -8.60 9.27
CA SER A 68 3.52 -9.28 10.08
C SER A 68 3.10 -9.42 11.55
N ASN A 69 2.51 -8.38 12.13
CA ASN A 69 2.04 -8.41 13.51
C ASN A 69 0.81 -9.33 13.66
N ALA A 70 -0.13 -9.32 12.72
CA ALA A 70 -1.29 -10.22 12.74
C ALA A 70 -0.85 -11.71 12.78
N MET A 71 0.11 -12.11 11.95
CA MET A 71 0.65 -13.48 11.97
C MET A 71 1.31 -13.83 13.31
N ARG A 72 2.10 -12.91 13.88
CA ARG A 72 2.76 -13.12 15.18
C ARG A 72 1.76 -13.23 16.33
N LEU A 73 0.73 -12.39 16.32
CA LEU A 73 -0.35 -12.41 17.31
C LEU A 73 -1.21 -13.67 17.19
N MET A 74 -1.50 -14.14 15.97
CA MET A 74 -2.17 -15.42 15.75
C MET A 74 -1.35 -16.58 16.31
N TYR A 75 -0.04 -16.59 16.05
CA TYR A 75 0.87 -17.60 16.61
C TYR A 75 0.93 -17.54 18.14
N ALA A 76 1.04 -16.35 18.74
CA ALA A 76 0.99 -16.17 20.19
C ALA A 76 -0.33 -16.67 20.78
N SER A 77 -1.45 -16.38 20.13
CA SER A 77 -2.78 -16.85 20.53
C SER A 77 -2.86 -18.38 20.54
N TYR A 78 -2.26 -19.04 19.56
CA TYR A 78 -2.13 -20.50 19.55
C TYR A 78 -1.27 -20.99 20.73
N LYS A 79 -0.07 -20.41 20.91
CA LYS A 79 0.87 -20.81 21.98
C LYS A 79 0.29 -20.61 23.37
N CYS A 80 -0.55 -19.60 23.57
CA CYS A 80 -1.19 -19.30 24.84
C CYS A 80 -2.56 -20.00 25.03
N GLY A 81 -2.96 -20.89 24.11
CA GLY A 81 -4.23 -21.62 24.18
C GLY A 81 -5.48 -20.74 23.97
N GLN A 82 -5.31 -19.50 23.51
CA GLN A 82 -6.40 -18.52 23.36
C GLN A 82 -7.12 -18.60 22.01
N ILE A 83 -6.60 -19.38 21.05
CA ILE A 83 -7.11 -19.39 19.68
C ILE A 83 -8.59 -19.74 19.58
N LYS A 84 -9.09 -20.68 20.40
CA LYS A 84 -10.52 -21.04 20.42
C LYS A 84 -11.38 -19.87 20.92
N LEU A 85 -10.99 -19.27 22.04
CA LEU A 85 -11.69 -18.13 22.65
C LEU A 85 -11.79 -16.96 21.66
N LEU A 86 -10.68 -16.59 21.02
CA LEU A 86 -10.66 -15.48 20.08
C LEU A 86 -11.44 -15.79 18.80
N THR A 87 -11.39 -17.03 18.30
CA THR A 87 -12.20 -17.45 17.14
C THR A 87 -13.69 -17.40 17.45
N GLU A 88 -14.11 -17.82 18.63
CA GLU A 88 -15.51 -17.71 19.06
C GLU A 88 -15.94 -16.26 19.22
N TRP A 89 -15.05 -15.39 19.73
CA TRP A 89 -15.32 -13.96 19.80
C TRP A 89 -15.55 -13.36 18.41
N LEU A 90 -14.71 -13.69 17.43
CA LEU A 90 -14.88 -13.23 16.04
C LEU A 90 -16.25 -13.63 15.48
N ARG A 91 -16.64 -14.91 15.63
CA ARG A 91 -17.96 -15.41 15.18
C ARG A 91 -19.13 -14.70 15.84
N LYS A 92 -19.07 -14.48 17.15
CA LYS A 92 -20.15 -13.82 17.92
C LYS A 92 -20.32 -12.34 17.53
N ASN A 93 -19.26 -11.70 17.07
CA ASN A 93 -19.25 -10.28 16.74
C ASN A 93 -19.28 -10.01 15.21
N ASN A 94 -19.42 -11.06 14.40
CA ASN A 94 -19.39 -10.98 12.93
C ASN A 94 -18.14 -10.28 12.39
N ARG A 95 -16.98 -10.75 12.85
CA ARG A 95 -15.64 -10.22 12.51
C ARG A 95 -14.75 -11.26 11.86
#